data_AF-T1AFE7-F1
#
_entry.id   AF-T1AFE7-F1
#
_cell.length_a   1.000
_cell.length_b   1.000
_cell.length_c   1.000
_cell.angle_alpha   90.00
_cell.angle_beta   90.00
_cell.angle_gamma   90.00
#
_symmetry.space_group_name_H-M   'P 1'
#
loop_
_entity.id
_entity.type
_entity.pdbx_description
1 polymer ?
#
loop_
_entity_poly.entity_id
_entity_poly.type
_entity_poly.pdbx_seq_one_letter_code
_entity_poly.pdbx_strand_id
1 'polypeptide(L)'
;VEFYVPLIKDLPFIRAFNVNAAARYTEYSTVGPAVAWKIGAVWRINGQFRVRGAESRDIGAPTLSQLFAPEEENLSGFTDELTGASGTTEFRFVSNPNLKPEVARTVTFGFIYQPNWLRGASLSVDYYHLYINNVISDVFGGDPTVEKLCSEGATQYCLTVRPISRLDTSA
;
A
#
# COMPACT_ATOMS: atom_id res chain seq x y z
N VAL A 1 4.80 4.67 23.05
CA VAL A 1 5.84 5.42 23.78
C VAL A 1 6.48 6.37 22.79
N GLU A 2 6.45 7.66 23.06
CA GLU A 2 7.07 8.70 22.21
C GLU A 2 8.39 9.12 22.85
N PHE A 3 9.47 9.13 22.07
CA PHE A 3 10.81 9.55 22.54
C PHE A 3 11.19 10.84 21.82
N TYR A 4 11.28 11.95 22.57
CA TYR A 4 11.73 13.24 22.08
C TYR A 4 13.02 13.61 22.80
N VAL A 5 14.16 13.50 22.11
CA VAL A 5 15.48 13.82 22.66
C VAL A 5 16.16 14.86 21.76
N PRO A 6 16.38 16.11 22.23
CA PRO A 6 17.19 17.07 21.51
C PRO A 6 18.67 16.65 21.60
N LEU A 7 19.24 16.15 20.49
CA LEU A 7 20.55 15.50 20.50
C LEU A 7 21.74 16.48 20.45
N ILE A 8 21.66 17.62 19.76
CA ILE A 8 22.79 18.58 19.63
C ILE A 8 22.26 20.01 19.41
N LYS A 9 22.82 21.00 20.14
CA LYS A 9 22.53 22.44 20.02
C LYS A 9 23.85 23.24 20.06
N ASP A 10 23.93 24.32 19.28
CA ASP A 10 24.97 25.36 19.34
C ASP A 10 26.42 24.96 18.93
N LEU A 11 26.58 24.25 17.80
CA LEU A 11 27.86 24.11 17.08
C LEU A 11 27.87 24.98 15.81
N PRO A 12 29.02 25.51 15.35
CA PRO A 12 29.09 26.18 14.05
C PRO A 12 28.58 25.21 12.96
N PHE A 13 27.66 25.70 12.12
CA PHE A 13 26.94 24.97 11.06
C PHE A 13 25.71 24.10 11.45
N ILE A 14 25.32 23.95 12.73
CA ILE A 14 24.08 23.24 13.14
C ILE A 14 23.35 24.04 14.23
N ARG A 15 22.26 24.75 13.89
CA ARG A 15 21.45 25.48 14.89
C ARG A 15 20.54 24.57 15.71
N ALA A 16 19.90 23.60 15.07
CA ALA A 16 19.09 22.60 15.75
C ALA A 16 18.89 21.37 14.87
N PHE A 17 19.02 20.19 15.46
CA PHE A 17 18.65 18.92 14.86
C PHE A 17 17.67 18.21 15.78
N ASN A 18 16.41 18.11 15.33
CA ASN A 18 15.35 17.45 16.09
C ASN A 18 15.03 16.12 15.43
N VAL A 19 14.92 15.06 16.23
CA VAL A 19 14.51 13.73 15.77
C VAL A 19 13.30 13.29 16.58
N ASN A 20 12.31 12.70 15.90
CA ASN A 20 11.14 12.11 16.51
C ASN A 20 10.97 10.68 15.99
N ALA A 21 10.73 9.74 16.90
CA ALA A 21 10.46 8.35 16.54
C ALA A 21 9.30 7.81 17.38
N ALA A 22 8.44 7.01 16.74
CA ALA A 22 7.32 6.33 17.38
C ALA A 22 7.10 4.96 16.73
N ALA A 23 6.68 3.98 17.53
CA ALA A 23 6.31 2.66 17.06
C ALA A 23 5.08 2.14 17.82
N ARG A 24 4.27 1.33 17.15
CA ARG A 24 3.06 0.69 17.65
C ARG A 24 3.01 -0.76 17.18
N TYR A 25 2.95 -1.68 18.13
CA TYR A 25 2.65 -3.09 17.89
C TYR A 25 1.15 -3.31 18.09
N THR A 26 0.52 -4.05 17.18
CA THR A 26 -0.90 -4.42 17.26
C THR A 26 -1.03 -5.91 16.95
N GLU A 27 -1.68 -6.67 17.83
CA GLU A 27 -2.06 -8.07 17.60
C GLU A 27 -3.52 -8.12 17.16
N TYR A 28 -3.80 -8.62 15.95
CA TYR A 28 -5.16 -8.86 15.48
C TYR A 28 -5.51 -10.33 15.69
N SER A 29 -6.66 -10.60 16.30
CA SER A 29 -7.14 -11.97 16.51
C SER A 29 -7.38 -12.76 15.20
N THR A 30 -7.56 -12.05 14.09
CA THR A 30 -7.87 -12.63 12.78
C THR A 30 -6.65 -12.79 11.88
N VAL A 31 -5.78 -11.79 11.82
CA VAL A 31 -4.70 -11.69 10.83
C VAL A 31 -3.30 -11.63 11.45
N GLY A 32 -3.20 -11.76 12.76
CA GLY A 32 -1.94 -11.81 13.51
C GLY A 32 -1.31 -10.43 13.77
N PRO A 33 0.00 -10.39 14.04
CA PRO A 33 0.68 -9.19 14.49
C PRO A 33 1.04 -8.22 13.35
N ALA A 34 1.01 -6.93 13.65
CA ALA A 34 1.44 -5.87 12.76
C ALA A 34 2.14 -4.73 13.52
N VAL A 35 3.17 -4.13 12.90
CA VAL A 35 3.97 -3.06 13.51
C VAL A 35 3.93 -1.80 12.66
N ALA A 36 3.32 -0.74 13.17
CA ALA A 36 3.42 0.59 12.57
C ALA A 36 4.55 1.38 13.21
N TRP A 37 5.27 2.19 12.44
CA TRP A 37 6.31 3.07 12.99
C TRP A 37 6.53 4.30 12.13
N LYS A 38 7.10 5.33 12.74
CA LYS A 38 7.48 6.56 12.07
C LYS A 38 8.75 7.12 12.68
N ILE A 39 9.67 7.55 11.82
CA ILE A 39 10.86 8.31 12.19
C ILE A 39 10.90 9.60 11.37
N GLY A 40 11.25 10.70 12.02
CA GLY A 40 11.35 12.01 11.39
C GLY A 40 12.53 12.78 11.95
N ALA A 41 13.10 13.64 11.11
CA ALA A 41 14.15 14.55 11.49
C ALA A 41 13.93 15.92 10.86
N VAL A 42 14.25 16.97 11.62
CA VAL A 42 14.23 18.36 11.16
C VAL A 42 15.57 18.99 11.48
N TRP A 43 16.30 19.37 10.44
CA TRP A 43 17.59 20.04 10.54
C TRP A 43 17.46 21.51 10.17
N ARG A 44 17.76 22.38 11.13
CA ARG A 44 17.95 23.81 10.91
C ARG A 44 19.43 24.11 10.76
N ILE A 45 19.86 24.31 9.51
CA ILE A 45 21.26 24.60 9.18
C ILE A 45 21.61 26.00 9.69
N ASN A 46 20.79 27.01 9.33
CA ASN A 46 20.96 28.39 9.78
C ASN A 46 19.61 29.10 9.92
N GLY A 47 19.60 30.44 9.94
CA GLY A 47 18.36 31.24 9.97
C GLY A 47 17.54 31.17 8.68
N GLN A 48 18.15 30.72 7.58
CA GLN A 48 17.58 30.77 6.24
C GLN A 48 17.20 29.39 5.71
N PHE A 49 17.93 28.33 6.05
CA PHE A 49 17.72 27.00 5.50
C PHE A 49 17.23 26.00 6.55
N ARG A 50 16.20 25.24 6.19
CA ARG A 50 15.68 24.12 6.98
C ARG A 50 15.42 22.93 6.07
N VAL A 51 15.89 21.76 6.50
CA VAL A 51 15.63 20.47 5.86
C VAL A 51 14.74 19.63 6.78
N ARG A 52 13.82 18.87 6.19
CA ARG A 52 12.94 17.93 6.87
C ARG A 52 13.03 16.58 6.15
N GLY A 53 13.07 15.49 6.89
CA GLY A 53 12.98 14.15 6.34
C GLY A 53 12.14 13.28 7.26
N ALA A 54 11.31 12.41 6.71
CA ALA A 54 10.59 11.42 7.51
C ALA A 54 10.30 10.15 6.70
N GLU A 55 10.29 9.03 7.41
CA GLU A 55 9.87 7.73 6.90
C GLU A 55 8.81 7.14 7.83
N SER A 56 7.73 6.62 7.26
CA SER A 56 6.70 5.88 8.00
C SER A 56 6.41 4.53 7.37
N ARG A 57 6.05 3.58 8.24
CA ARG A 57 5.38 2.33 7.91
C ARG A 57 4.00 2.36 8.56
N ASP A 58 2.99 2.47 7.73
CA ASP A 58 1.59 2.51 8.10
C ASP A 58 0.93 1.16 7.74
N ILE A 59 -0.07 0.75 8.53
CA ILE A 59 -0.74 -0.55 8.37
C ILE A 59 -2.24 -0.37 8.21
N GLY A 60 -2.85 -1.18 7.35
CA GLY A 60 -4.30 -1.33 7.21
C GLY A 60 -4.70 -2.79 7.45
N ALA A 61 -5.60 -3.06 8.39
CA ALA A 61 -6.10 -4.41 8.61
C ALA A 61 -7.30 -4.70 7.70
N PRO A 62 -7.48 -5.94 7.22
CA PRO A 62 -8.68 -6.32 6.48
C PRO A 62 -9.95 -6.16 7.32
N THR A 63 -11.06 -5.86 6.66
CA THR A 63 -12.37 -5.81 7.31
C THR A 63 -12.92 -7.23 7.55
N LEU A 64 -13.92 -7.36 8.43
CA LEU A 64 -14.58 -8.64 8.67
C LEU A 64 -15.29 -9.19 7.42
N SER A 65 -15.83 -8.32 6.56
CA SER A 65 -16.43 -8.76 5.29
C SER A 65 -15.38 -9.32 4.33
N GLN A 66 -14.18 -8.74 4.26
CA GLN A 66 -13.11 -9.27 3.41
C GLN A 66 -12.60 -10.64 3.88
N LEU A 67 -12.67 -10.91 5.18
CA LEU A 67 -12.19 -12.18 5.78
C LEU A 67 -13.26 -13.26 5.84
N PHE A 68 -14.52 -12.89 6.09
CA PHE A 68 -15.59 -13.81 6.48
C PHE A 68 -16.97 -13.45 5.90
N ALA A 69 -17.05 -12.62 4.85
CA ALA A 69 -18.33 -12.44 4.17
C ALA A 69 -18.86 -13.79 3.67
N PRO A 70 -20.19 -14.01 3.77
CA PRO A 70 -20.82 -15.18 3.19
C PRO A 70 -20.55 -15.21 1.68
N GLU A 71 -20.46 -16.43 1.14
CA GLU A 71 -20.31 -16.63 -0.29
C GLU A 71 -21.58 -16.17 -1.02
N GLU A 72 -21.43 -15.29 -2.01
CA GLU A 72 -22.52 -14.82 -2.85
C GLU A 72 -22.40 -15.44 -4.25
N GLU A 73 -23.46 -16.12 -4.69
CA GLU A 73 -23.55 -16.69 -6.04
C GLU A 73 -24.36 -15.74 -6.94
N ASN A 74 -23.76 -15.31 -8.04
CA ASN A 74 -24.39 -14.44 -9.04
C ASN A 74 -24.26 -15.05 -10.44
N LEU A 75 -25.18 -14.70 -11.34
CA LEU A 75 -25.13 -15.10 -12.74
C LEU A 75 -24.61 -13.95 -13.59
N SER A 76 -23.54 -14.18 -14.37
CA SER A 76 -23.03 -13.22 -15.36
C SER A 76 -23.13 -13.82 -16.75
N GLY A 77 -23.52 -13.00 -17.72
CA GLY A 77 -23.29 -13.33 -19.13
C GLY A 77 -21.79 -13.36 -19.43
N PHE A 78 -21.38 -14.24 -20.33
CA PHE A 78 -20.07 -14.19 -20.96
C PHE A 78 -20.21 -14.36 -22.47
N THR A 79 -19.24 -13.80 -23.20
CA THR A 79 -19.05 -14.04 -24.63
C THR A 79 -17.61 -14.49 -24.80
N ASP A 80 -17.41 -15.70 -25.31
CA ASP A 80 -16.09 -16.20 -25.67
C ASP A 80 -15.66 -15.57 -27.00
N GLU A 81 -14.65 -14.70 -26.96
CA GLU A 81 -14.13 -14.01 -28.15
C GLU A 81 -13.46 -14.96 -29.15
N LEU A 82 -13.00 -16.14 -28.71
CA LEU A 82 -12.35 -17.12 -29.59
C LEU A 82 -13.37 -17.94 -30.40
N THR A 83 -14.50 -18.28 -29.79
CA THR A 83 -15.51 -19.17 -30.41
C THR A 83 -16.81 -18.47 -30.80
N GLY A 84 -17.03 -17.24 -30.33
CA GLY A 84 -18.28 -16.50 -30.49
C GLY A 84 -19.44 -17.06 -29.64
N ALA A 85 -19.18 -18.07 -28.79
CA ALA A 85 -20.19 -18.64 -27.91
C ALA A 85 -20.60 -17.63 -26.85
N SER A 86 -21.89 -17.54 -26.56
CA SER A 86 -22.43 -16.71 -25.48
C SER A 86 -23.29 -17.55 -24.55
N GLY A 87 -23.20 -17.28 -23.26
CA GLY A 87 -23.94 -18.05 -22.25
C GLY A 87 -23.97 -17.34 -20.91
N THR A 88 -24.59 -17.98 -19.94
CA THR A 88 -24.60 -17.51 -18.55
C THR A 88 -23.70 -18.43 -17.74
N THR A 89 -22.80 -17.85 -16.94
CA THR A 89 -21.99 -18.58 -15.98
C THR A 89 -22.24 -18.04 -14.59
N GLU A 90 -22.15 -18.92 -13.60
CA GLU A 90 -22.15 -18.54 -12.21
C GLU A 90 -20.77 -17.96 -11.85
N PHE A 91 -20.75 -16.87 -11.09
CA PHE A 91 -19.56 -16.38 -10.41
C PHE A 91 -19.85 -16.28 -8.93
N ARG A 92 -18.85 -16.64 -8.13
CA ARG A 92 -18.93 -16.71 -6.68
C ARG A 92 -18.02 -15.66 -6.08
N PHE A 93 -18.57 -14.79 -5.25
CA PHE A 93 -17.76 -13.93 -4.40
C PHE A 93 -17.41 -14.69 -3.13
N VAL A 94 -16.12 -14.94 -2.92
CA VAL A 94 -15.63 -15.65 -1.76
C VAL A 94 -14.70 -14.73 -0.98
N SER A 95 -14.93 -14.64 0.32
CA SER A 95 -14.03 -13.94 1.23
C SER A 95 -12.74 -14.74 1.46
N ASN A 96 -11.65 -14.08 1.84
CA ASN A 96 -10.37 -14.74 2.02
C ASN A 96 -9.89 -14.61 3.48
N PRO A 97 -10.05 -15.67 4.31
CA PRO A 97 -9.57 -15.67 5.69
C PRO A 97 -8.05 -15.52 5.84
N ASN A 98 -7.28 -15.75 4.76
CA ASN A 98 -5.82 -15.69 4.77
C ASN A 98 -5.27 -14.32 4.35
N LEU A 99 -6.12 -13.28 4.27
CA LEU A 99 -5.65 -11.92 3.98
C LEU A 99 -4.67 -11.44 5.05
N LYS A 100 -3.64 -10.76 4.58
CA LYS A 100 -2.65 -10.11 5.44
C LYS A 100 -2.94 -8.61 5.50
N PRO A 101 -2.51 -7.92 6.57
CA PRO A 101 -2.59 -6.47 6.61
C PRO A 101 -1.86 -5.82 5.43
N GLU A 102 -2.50 -4.77 4.88
CA GLU A 102 -1.89 -3.83 3.95
C GLU A 102 -0.78 -3.05 4.65
N VAL A 103 0.28 -2.75 3.91
CA VAL A 103 1.42 -1.98 4.43
C VAL A 103 1.76 -0.86 3.47
N ALA A 104 1.63 0.38 3.93
CA ALA A 104 2.08 1.56 3.21
C ALA A 104 3.40 2.07 3.80
N ARG A 105 4.38 2.34 2.94
CA ARG A 105 5.66 2.91 3.30
C ARG A 105 5.82 4.26 2.63
N THR A 106 5.98 5.31 3.43
CA THR A 106 6.03 6.69 2.95
C THR A 106 7.37 7.32 3.32
N VAL A 107 8.10 7.82 2.33
CA VAL A 107 9.32 8.59 2.52
C VAL A 107 9.06 10.02 2.07
N THR A 108 9.44 10.99 2.90
CA THR A 108 9.28 12.42 2.61
C THR A 108 10.59 13.16 2.83
N PHE A 109 10.86 14.13 1.96
CA PHE A 109 11.99 15.03 2.05
C PHE A 109 11.53 16.45 1.73
N GLY A 110 11.89 17.41 2.57
CA GLY A 110 11.45 18.79 2.45
C GLY A 110 12.59 19.77 2.66
N PHE A 111 12.60 20.85 1.88
CA PHE A 111 13.53 21.95 1.99
C PHE A 111 12.79 23.27 2.08
N ILE A 112 13.18 24.12 3.02
CA ILE A 112 12.60 25.45 3.22
C ILE A 112 13.73 26.47 3.21
N TYR A 113 13.56 27.50 2.39
CA TYR A 113 14.44 28.66 2.29
C TYR A 113 13.70 29.94 2.70
N GLN A 114 14.26 30.65 3.67
CA GLN A 114 13.74 31.89 4.26
C GLN A 114 14.84 32.95 4.18
N PRO A 115 14.93 33.73 3.08
CA PRO A 115 16.01 34.69 2.89
C PRO A 115 16.00 35.80 3.95
N ASN A 116 17.16 36.08 4.54
CA ASN A 116 17.28 37.19 5.50
C ASN A 116 17.22 38.58 4.82
N TRP A 117 17.52 38.65 3.51
CA TRP A 117 17.50 39.88 2.71
C TRP A 117 16.08 40.33 2.32
N LEU A 118 15.10 39.42 2.36
CA LEU A 118 13.70 39.71 2.10
C LEU A 118 12.85 39.19 3.25
N ARG A 119 12.69 40.03 4.27
CA ARG A 119 11.93 39.68 5.48
C ARG A 119 10.49 39.32 5.11
N GLY A 120 10.04 38.16 5.58
CA GLY A 120 8.69 37.65 5.34
C GLY A 120 8.57 36.71 4.13
N ALA A 121 9.58 36.63 3.26
CA ALA A 121 9.58 35.65 2.16
C ALA A 121 9.94 34.24 2.66
N SER A 122 9.28 33.23 2.10
CA SER A 122 9.54 31.81 2.38
C SER A 122 9.26 30.98 1.14
N LEU A 123 10.22 30.15 0.75
CA LEU A 123 10.10 29.17 -0.33
C LEU A 123 10.20 27.77 0.26
N SER A 124 9.34 26.85 -0.14
CA SER A 124 9.37 25.45 0.28
C SER A 124 9.26 24.51 -0.91
N VAL A 125 10.04 23.43 -0.89
CA VAL A 125 10.01 22.33 -1.86
C VAL A 125 9.94 21.03 -1.08
N ASP A 126 8.96 20.19 -1.40
CA ASP A 126 8.76 18.90 -0.74
C ASP A 126 8.63 17.79 -1.79
N TYR A 127 9.33 16.67 -1.55
CA TYR A 127 9.29 15.44 -2.32
C TYR A 127 8.72 14.32 -1.45
N TYR A 128 7.88 13.48 -2.03
CA TYR A 128 7.34 12.31 -1.36
C TYR A 128 7.40 11.09 -2.28
N HIS A 129 7.58 9.93 -1.66
CA HIS A 129 7.54 8.64 -2.32
C HIS A 129 6.71 7.67 -1.47
N LEU A 130 5.74 7.00 -2.08
CA LEU A 130 4.81 6.12 -1.39
C LEU A 130 4.74 4.75 -2.08
N TYR A 131 4.98 3.69 -1.32
CA TYR A 131 4.87 2.31 -1.76
C TYR A 131 3.82 1.58 -0.93
N ILE A 132 2.90 0.87 -1.56
CA ILE A 132 1.87 0.08 -0.87
C ILE A 132 2.06 -1.40 -1.23
N ASN A 133 2.04 -2.28 -0.23
CA ASN A 133 2.11 -3.74 -0.40
C ASN A 133 0.85 -4.41 0.15
N ASN A 134 0.53 -5.58 -0.41
CA ASN A 134 -0.62 -6.42 -0.04
C ASN A 134 -1.97 -5.70 -0.14
N VAL A 135 -2.12 -4.81 -1.14
CA VAL A 135 -3.40 -4.13 -1.40
C VAL A 135 -4.50 -5.18 -1.53
N ILE A 136 -5.57 -5.00 -0.76
CA ILE A 136 -6.74 -5.87 -0.74
C ILE A 136 -7.70 -5.32 -1.78
N SER A 137 -7.89 -6.11 -2.84
CA SER A 137 -8.83 -5.82 -3.90
C SER A 137 -9.57 -7.09 -4.28
N ASP A 138 -10.75 -6.92 -4.87
CA ASP A 138 -11.46 -8.04 -5.48
C ASP A 138 -10.68 -8.52 -6.70
N VAL A 139 -10.56 -9.84 -6.84
CA VAL A 139 -9.91 -10.48 -7.98
C VAL A 139 -10.98 -11.22 -8.75
N PHE A 140 -11.19 -10.82 -10.00
CA PHE A 140 -12.23 -11.38 -10.86
C PHE A 140 -11.62 -12.30 -11.92
N GLY A 141 -12.14 -13.52 -12.04
CA GLY A 141 -11.64 -14.52 -13.01
C GLY A 141 -11.87 -14.17 -14.48
N GLY A 142 -12.72 -13.19 -14.77
CA GLY A 142 -12.89 -12.61 -16.11
C GLY A 142 -11.98 -11.41 -16.40
N ASP A 143 -11.09 -11.02 -15.49
CA ASP A 143 -10.07 -10.02 -15.78
C ASP A 143 -8.97 -10.66 -16.67
N PRO A 144 -8.69 -10.12 -17.87
CA PRO A 144 -7.68 -10.68 -18.78
C PRO A 144 -6.29 -10.80 -18.16
N THR A 145 -5.96 -9.94 -17.20
CA THR A 145 -4.70 -9.96 -16.46
C THR A 145 -4.63 -11.15 -15.51
N VAL A 146 -5.74 -11.48 -14.85
CA VAL A 146 -5.86 -12.61 -13.91
C VAL A 146 -5.84 -13.94 -14.68
N GLU A 147 -6.54 -14.01 -15.82
CA GLU A 147 -6.50 -15.18 -16.71
C GLU A 147 -5.08 -15.44 -17.25
N LYS A 148 -4.36 -14.38 -17.62
CA LYS A 148 -2.95 -14.47 -18.03
C LYS A 148 -2.03 -14.98 -16.90
N LEU A 149 -2.20 -14.49 -15.67
CA LEU A 149 -1.40 -14.97 -14.53
C LEU A 149 -1.67 -16.46 -14.25
N CYS A 150 -2.92 -16.92 -14.42
CA CYS A 150 -3.24 -18.34 -14.34
C CYS A 150 -2.53 -19.15 -15.43
N SER A 151 -2.54 -18.69 -16.69
CA SER A 151 -1.88 -19.40 -17.80
C SER A 151 -0.35 -19.41 -17.69
N GLU A 152 0.24 -18.42 -17.02
CA GLU A 152 1.67 -18.34 -16.66
C GLU A 152 2.05 -19.20 -15.43
N GLY A 153 1.09 -19.91 -14.83
CA GLY A 153 1.33 -20.91 -13.79
C GLY A 153 1.05 -20.46 -12.35
N ALA A 154 0.52 -19.25 -12.14
CA ALA A 154 0.10 -18.81 -10.82
C ALA A 154 -1.30 -19.37 -10.49
N THR A 155 -1.31 -20.60 -9.98
CA THR A 155 -2.53 -21.40 -9.71
C THR A 155 -3.56 -20.71 -8.80
N GLN A 156 -3.11 -19.79 -7.93
CA GLN A 156 -3.96 -18.97 -7.08
C GLN A 156 -4.87 -17.99 -7.84
N TYR A 157 -4.58 -17.71 -9.12
CA TYR A 157 -5.37 -16.86 -10.00
C TYR A 157 -6.21 -17.66 -11.01
N CYS A 158 -6.18 -18.99 -10.94
CA CYS A 158 -7.00 -19.86 -11.77
C CYS A 158 -8.42 -19.98 -11.20
N LEU A 159 -9.16 -18.87 -11.25
CA LEU A 159 -10.48 -18.72 -10.65
C LEU A 159 -11.62 -19.15 -11.59
N THR A 160 -11.32 -19.41 -12.86
CA THR A 160 -12.32 -19.79 -13.88
C THR A 160 -12.22 -21.30 -14.17
N VAL A 161 -13.23 -22.06 -13.74
CA VAL A 161 -13.40 -23.46 -14.17
C VAL A 161 -14.24 -23.45 -15.43
N ARG A 162 -13.60 -23.68 -16.59
CA ARG A 162 -14.34 -23.79 -17.86
C ARG A 162 -15.23 -25.04 -17.82
N PRO A 163 -16.55 -24.92 -18.09
CA PRO A 163 -17.45 -26.08 -18.11
C PRO A 163 -17.13 -27.06 -19.25
N ILE A 164 -16.37 -26.61 -20.25
CA ILE A 164 -15.86 -27.44 -21.34
C ILE A 164 -14.42 -27.85 -21.05
N SER A 165 -14.26 -29.15 -20.80
CA SER A 165 -12.98 -29.83 -20.55
C SER A 165 -11.93 -29.46 -21.59
N ARG A 166 -10.71 -29.20 -21.13
CA ARG A 166 -9.46 -29.21 -21.91
C ARG A 166 -9.40 -30.39 -22.89
N LEU A 167 -9.86 -30.20 -24.12
CA LEU A 167 -9.48 -31.05 -25.25
C LEU A 167 -9.11 -30.27 -26.52
N ASP A 168 -9.13 -28.93 -26.52
CA ASP A 168 -8.52 -28.16 -27.60
C ASP A 168 -7.36 -27.29 -27.10
N THR A 169 -6.16 -27.82 -27.32
CA THR A 169 -4.90 -27.08 -27.28
C THR A 169 -4.70 -26.39 -28.63
N SER A 170 -5.17 -25.15 -28.78
CA SER A 170 -4.68 -24.28 -29.85
C SER A 170 -4.87 -22.80 -29.53
N ALA A 171 -3.71 -22.15 -29.35
CA ALA A 171 -3.39 -20.72 -29.43
C ALA A 171 -3.96 -19.78 -28.36
#